data_AF-A0A833X7N5-F1
#
_entry.id   AF-A0A833X7N5-F1
#
_cell.length_a   1.000
_cell.length_b   1.000
_cell.length_c   1.000
_cell.angle_alpha   90.00
_cell.angle_beta   90.00
_cell.angle_gamma   90.00
#
_symmetry.space_group_name_H-M   'P 1'
#
loop_
_entity.id
_entity.type
_entity.pdbx_description
1 polymer ?
#
loop_
_entity_poly.entity_id
_entity_poly.type
_entity_poly.pdbx_seq_one_letter_code
_entity_poly.pdbx_strand_id
1 'polypeptide(L)'
;MATRLQFENSCDMGVFSKLTNAYCLVAIGGFENFYSAFETELADTIPVVKTSIGSTRIIGRFCAGNKNGLLLPHTTIDQAKIAIYFSYDIKSIIIIYSGCISNGSTNLLGESSCQFFIWIDILQLIEEKFITRENAVRHREDDLLLREYEVLRKEDKLIQRENDLNIQEEEVRRRVVENRCGRILLCLYWICSIVIVFGLFG
;
A
#
# COMPACT_ATOMS: atom_id res chain seq x y z
N MET A 1 17.82 9.44 7.47
CA MET A 1 18.68 10.20 8.39
C MET A 1 17.86 10.56 9.63
N ALA A 2 18.44 10.57 10.83
CA ALA A 2 17.70 10.95 12.04
C ALA A 2 18.22 12.30 12.54
N THR A 3 17.40 13.35 12.45
CA THR A 3 17.73 14.70 12.90
C THR A 3 17.23 14.91 14.34
N ARG A 4 18.08 15.48 15.19
CA ARG A 4 17.72 15.81 16.57
C ARG A 4 17.26 17.24 16.65
N LEU A 5 16.06 17.44 17.19
CA LEU A 5 15.42 18.73 17.33
C LEU A 5 14.87 18.88 18.75
N GLN A 6 14.75 20.13 19.20
CA GLN A 6 14.21 20.47 20.50
C GLN A 6 13.19 21.60 20.32
N PHE A 7 12.08 21.52 21.06
CA PHE A 7 11.03 22.53 21.07
C PHE A 7 10.95 23.13 22.47
N GLU A 8 11.25 24.43 22.63
CA GLU A 8 11.20 25.14 23.93
C GLU A 8 11.92 24.39 25.08
N ASN A 9 13.10 23.82 24.80
CA ASN A 9 13.88 22.98 25.72
C ASN A 9 13.22 21.64 26.12
N SER A 10 12.13 21.25 25.47
CA SER A 10 11.53 19.92 25.58
C SER A 10 12.02 18.98 24.48
N CYS A 11 12.21 17.71 24.84
CA CYS A 11 12.56 16.63 23.94
C CYS A 11 11.32 15.93 23.34
N ASP A 12 10.11 16.29 23.78
CA ASP A 12 8.86 15.62 23.40
C ASP A 12 8.28 16.16 22.08
N MET A 13 9.05 16.00 21.01
CA MET A 13 8.72 16.51 19.66
C MET A 13 7.39 15.96 19.11
N GLY A 14 7.05 14.72 19.46
CA GLY A 14 5.81 14.05 19.04
C GLY A 14 4.54 14.64 19.66
N VAL A 15 4.65 15.52 20.65
CA VAL A 15 3.52 16.25 21.24
C VAL A 15 3.16 17.48 20.39
N PHE A 16 4.16 18.10 19.77
CA PHE A 16 4.05 19.37 19.05
C PHE A 16 3.97 19.21 17.53
N SER A 17 4.29 18.04 17.01
CA SER A 17 4.25 17.73 15.58
C SER A 17 3.62 16.37 15.31
N LYS A 18 2.94 16.24 14.18
CA LYS A 18 2.43 14.95 13.67
C LYS A 18 2.94 14.78 12.24
N LEU A 19 3.76 13.76 12.03
CA LEU A 19 4.32 13.41 10.73
C LEU A 19 3.62 12.16 10.22
N THR A 20 3.14 12.22 8.98
CA THR A 20 2.58 11.09 8.24
C THR A 20 3.27 10.97 6.89
N ASN A 21 3.00 9.90 6.14
CA ASN A 21 3.59 9.68 4.82
C ASN A 21 3.16 10.73 3.76
N ALA A 22 2.11 11.52 4.03
CA ALA A 22 1.57 12.49 3.07
C ALA A 22 1.58 13.94 3.57
N TYR A 23 1.59 14.17 4.88
CA TYR A 23 1.58 15.51 5.45
C TYR A 23 2.28 15.58 6.80
N CYS A 24 2.80 16.76 7.12
CA CYS A 24 3.37 17.07 8.42
C CYS A 24 2.65 18.28 9.04
N LEU A 25 2.08 18.09 10.23
CA LEU A 25 1.48 19.16 11.02
C LEU A 25 2.47 19.63 12.08
N VAL A 26 2.65 20.94 12.18
CA VAL A 26 3.53 21.60 13.15
C VAL A 26 2.74 22.62 13.96
N ALA A 27 2.98 22.66 15.27
CA ALA A 27 2.36 23.64 16.15
C ALA A 27 2.82 25.08 15.86
N ILE A 28 1.84 25.99 15.82
CA ILE A 28 2.09 27.44 15.83
C ILE A 28 2.65 27.85 17.20
N GLY A 29 3.71 28.67 17.19
CA GLY A 29 4.31 29.23 18.40
C GLY A 29 5.61 28.57 18.86
N GLY A 30 6.28 27.79 18.01
CA GLY A 30 7.66 27.33 18.23
C GLY A 30 8.71 28.31 17.72
N PHE A 31 9.96 28.10 18.13
CA PHE A 31 11.12 28.75 17.51
C PHE A 31 11.22 28.35 16.03
N GLU A 32 11.57 29.30 15.18
CA GLU A 32 11.66 29.11 13.73
C GLU A 32 12.59 27.96 13.33
N ASN A 33 13.64 27.74 14.13
CA ASN A 33 14.56 26.60 14.01
C ASN A 33 13.86 25.24 13.91
N PHE A 34 12.75 25.04 14.65
CA PHE A 34 11.98 23.81 14.60
C PHE A 34 11.37 23.63 13.22
N TYR A 35 10.68 24.64 12.74
CA TYR A 35 10.00 24.60 11.45
C TYR A 35 10.97 24.52 10.27
N SER A 36 12.06 25.28 10.30
CA SER A 36 13.11 25.24 9.26
C SER A 36 13.73 23.86 9.12
N ALA A 37 13.88 23.11 10.22
CA ALA A 37 14.37 21.74 10.15
C ALA A 37 13.38 20.78 9.48
N PHE A 38 12.07 20.96 9.70
CA PHE A 38 11.05 20.20 8.97
C PHE A 38 10.99 20.60 7.50
N GLU A 39 11.09 21.89 7.16
CA GLU A 39 11.14 22.31 5.75
C GLU A 39 12.40 21.80 5.05
N THR A 40 13.57 21.86 5.68
CA THR A 40 14.83 21.42 5.05
C THR A 40 14.79 19.93 4.68
N GLU A 41 14.15 19.10 5.51
CA GLU A 41 14.11 17.65 5.31
C GLU A 41 12.87 17.18 4.53
N LEU A 42 11.73 17.88 4.66
CA LEU A 42 10.44 17.42 4.10
C LEU A 42 9.90 18.28 2.94
N ALA A 43 10.37 19.50 2.71
CA ALA A 43 9.72 20.44 1.77
C ALA A 43 9.57 19.90 0.34
N ASP A 44 10.50 19.04 -0.11
CA ASP A 44 10.47 18.50 -1.47
C ASP A 44 9.40 17.43 -1.68
N THR A 45 8.96 16.73 -0.61
CA THR A 45 8.09 15.54 -0.73
C THR A 45 6.79 15.63 0.07
N ILE A 46 6.83 16.26 1.25
CA ILE A 46 5.71 16.27 2.20
C ILE A 46 5.41 17.72 2.63
N PRO A 47 4.20 18.24 2.38
CA PRO A 47 3.85 19.58 2.80
C PRO A 47 3.81 19.72 4.33
N VAL A 48 4.44 20.77 4.84
CA VAL A 48 4.50 21.10 6.27
C VAL A 48 3.57 22.27 6.54
N VAL A 49 2.58 22.09 7.43
CA VAL A 49 1.61 23.13 7.76
C VAL A 49 1.67 23.50 9.24
N LYS A 50 1.80 24.81 9.47
CA LYS A 50 1.68 25.41 10.79
C LYS A 50 0.20 25.55 11.15
N THR A 51 -0.26 24.80 12.14
CA THR A 51 -1.64 24.87 12.64
C THR A 51 -1.67 24.97 14.16
N SER A 52 -2.84 25.28 14.72
CA SER A 52 -3.13 25.15 16.15
C SER A 52 -4.51 24.54 16.30
N ILE A 53 -4.70 23.74 17.34
CA ILE A 53 -5.91 22.93 17.51
C ILE A 53 -6.51 23.23 18.87
N GLY A 54 -7.74 23.77 18.86
CA GLY A 54 -8.40 24.25 20.08
C GLY A 54 -7.60 25.32 20.82
N SER A 55 -6.91 26.19 20.08
CA SER A 55 -5.98 27.21 20.64
C SER A 55 -4.83 26.63 21.46
N THR A 56 -4.53 25.33 21.31
CA THR A 56 -3.39 24.68 21.96
C THR A 56 -2.27 24.38 20.97
N ARG A 57 -1.06 24.19 21.52
CA ARG A 57 0.16 23.85 20.78
C ARG A 57 0.41 22.33 20.71
N ILE A 58 -0.46 21.51 21.27
CA ILE A 58 -0.23 20.07 21.52
C ILE A 58 -0.83 19.19 20.40
N ILE A 59 -0.55 19.51 19.15
CA ILE A 59 -1.24 18.93 17.99
C ILE A 59 -1.00 17.43 17.84
N GLY A 60 0.20 16.96 18.16
CA GLY A 60 0.57 15.56 18.01
C GLY A 60 -0.25 14.61 18.89
N ARG A 61 -0.79 15.11 20.01
CA ARG A 61 -1.70 14.35 20.88
C ARG A 61 -3.17 14.59 20.56
N PHE A 62 -3.52 15.76 20.03
CA PHE A 62 -4.91 16.06 19.69
C PHE A 62 -5.38 15.38 18.39
N CYS A 63 -4.44 14.92 17.55
CA CYS A 63 -4.73 14.40 16.23
C CYS A 63 -4.08 13.05 15.95
N ALA A 64 -4.86 12.19 15.32
CA ALA A 64 -4.41 10.94 14.73
C ALA A 64 -4.76 10.96 13.25
N GLY A 65 -3.86 10.50 12.39
CA GLY A 65 -4.06 10.62 10.95
C GLY A 65 -3.08 9.79 10.14
N ASN A 66 -3.51 9.43 8.95
CA ASN A 66 -2.73 8.70 7.95
C ASN A 66 -2.84 9.45 6.60
N LYS A 67 -2.16 8.96 5.56
CA LYS A 67 -2.20 9.49 4.18
C LYS A 67 -3.62 9.66 3.61
N ASN A 68 -4.57 8.87 4.11
CA ASN A 68 -5.94 8.83 3.61
C ASN A 68 -6.92 9.72 4.40
N GLY A 69 -6.54 10.17 5.60
CA GLY A 69 -7.43 10.97 6.42
C GLY A 69 -6.85 11.40 7.76
N LEU A 70 -7.49 12.40 8.35
CA LEU A 70 -7.08 13.01 9.62
C LEU A 70 -8.28 13.06 10.58
N LEU A 71 -8.05 12.67 11.82
CA LEU A 71 -9.00 12.74 12.93
C LEU A 71 -8.76 14.02 13.72
N LEU A 72 -9.82 14.81 13.86
CA LEU A 72 -9.79 16.09 14.55
C LEU A 72 -10.80 16.12 15.72
N PRO A 73 -10.48 16.81 16.83
CA PRO A 73 -11.45 17.14 17.87
C PRO A 73 -12.56 18.03 17.32
N HIS A 74 -13.75 17.94 17.90
CA HIS A 74 -14.80 18.92 17.66
C HIS A 74 -14.42 20.35 18.09
N THR A 75 -13.52 20.51 19.06
CA THR A 75 -13.03 21.83 19.54
C THR A 75 -12.09 22.54 18.56
N THR A 76 -11.83 21.95 17.39
CA THR A 76 -11.06 22.62 16.34
C THR A 76 -11.84 23.79 15.74
N ILE A 77 -11.20 24.96 15.74
CA ILE A 77 -11.74 26.17 15.10
C ILE A 77 -11.80 25.93 13.58
N ASP A 78 -12.90 26.33 12.95
CA ASP A 78 -13.14 26.06 11.53
C ASP A 78 -12.07 26.66 10.59
N GLN A 79 -11.40 27.75 11.00
CA GLN A 79 -10.26 28.30 10.27
C GLN A 79 -9.07 27.34 10.20
N ALA A 80 -8.78 26.62 11.30
CA ALA A 80 -7.72 25.62 11.31
C ALA A 80 -8.11 24.41 10.46
N LYS A 81 -9.39 24.02 10.44
CA LYS A 81 -9.89 22.98 9.54
C LYS A 81 -9.66 23.37 8.09
N ILE A 82 -10.11 24.57 7.69
CA ILE A 82 -10.00 25.05 6.30
C ILE A 82 -8.54 25.10 5.84
N ALA A 83 -7.61 25.58 6.68
CA ALA A 83 -6.18 25.60 6.37
C ALA A 83 -5.61 24.19 6.11
N ILE A 84 -6.05 23.20 6.88
CA ILE A 84 -5.65 21.79 6.70
C ILE A 84 -6.32 21.19 5.45
N TYR A 85 -7.59 21.48 5.19
CA TYR A 85 -8.28 20.96 3.99
C TYR A 85 -7.67 21.48 2.69
N PHE A 86 -7.38 22.78 2.60
CA PHE A 86 -6.89 23.40 1.36
C PHE A 86 -5.45 23.00 1.01
N SER A 87 -4.65 22.60 2.01
CA SER A 87 -3.22 22.38 1.80
C SER A 87 -2.85 20.96 1.38
N TYR A 88 -3.77 19.98 1.40
CA TYR A 88 -3.37 18.57 1.46
C TYR A 88 -4.14 17.57 0.60
N ASP A 89 -5.14 17.96 -0.21
CA ASP A 89 -5.98 17.01 -0.97
C ASP A 89 -6.44 15.79 -0.12
N ILE A 90 -6.72 16.06 1.17
CA ILE A 90 -7.07 15.02 2.14
C ILE A 90 -8.47 14.52 1.79
N LYS A 91 -8.55 13.25 1.39
CA LYS A 91 -9.79 12.59 0.96
C LYS A 91 -10.88 12.56 2.04
N SER A 92 -10.51 12.54 3.32
CA SER A 92 -11.48 12.52 4.41
C SER A 92 -10.93 13.07 5.71
N ILE A 93 -11.66 14.00 6.33
CA ILE A 93 -11.44 14.42 7.72
C ILE A 93 -12.64 13.93 8.51
N ILE A 94 -12.37 13.19 9.57
CA ILE A 94 -13.40 12.67 10.47
C ILE A 94 -13.30 13.45 11.77
N ILE A 95 -14.37 14.16 12.11
CA ILE A 95 -14.46 14.89 13.38
C ILE A 95 -15.00 13.92 14.43
N ILE A 96 -14.22 13.68 15.47
CA ILE A 96 -14.67 12.86 16.60
C ILE A 96 -15.42 13.76 17.58
N TYR A 97 -16.70 13.48 17.77
CA TYR A 97 -17.50 14.06 18.84
C TYR A 97 -17.24 13.30 20.13
N SER A 98 -16.81 14.01 21.18
CA SER A 98 -16.94 13.51 22.56
C SER A 98 -17.38 14.66 23.44
N GLY A 99 -18.44 14.43 24.21
CA GLY A 99 -18.98 15.41 25.16
C GLY A 99 -17.98 15.70 26.28
N CYS A 100 -17.65 16.97 26.49
CA CYS A 100 -16.98 17.41 27.69
C CYS A 100 -17.95 17.35 28.87
N ILE A 101 -17.63 16.58 29.92
CA ILE A 101 -18.22 16.82 31.24
C ILE A 101 -17.37 17.90 31.89
N SER A 102 -17.78 19.16 31.74
CA SER A 102 -17.20 20.25 32.50
C SER A 102 -17.75 20.21 33.93
N ASN A 103 -17.02 19.63 34.88
CA ASN A 103 -17.26 19.94 36.28
C ASN A 103 -16.68 21.33 36.54
N GLY A 104 -17.57 22.31 36.69
CA GLY A 104 -17.21 23.70 36.91
C GLY A 104 -16.45 23.90 38.22
N SER A 105 -15.29 24.54 38.12
CA SER A 105 -14.83 25.49 39.13
C SER A 105 -13.90 26.47 38.44
N THR A 106 -14.40 27.68 38.22
CA THR A 106 -13.65 28.82 37.71
C THR A 106 -12.62 29.24 38.75
N ASN A 107 -11.34 28.94 38.52
CA ASN A 107 -10.26 29.57 39.25
C ASN A 107 -9.82 30.85 38.51
N LEU A 108 -9.55 31.90 39.27
CA LEU A 108 -9.35 33.32 38.90
C LEU A 108 -8.14 33.63 37.96
N LEU A 109 -7.61 32.64 37.22
CA LEU A 109 -6.52 32.81 36.25
C LEU A 109 -6.85 32.29 34.83
N GLY A 110 -8.11 31.99 34.52
CA GLY A 110 -8.53 31.75 33.12
C GLY A 110 -7.98 30.48 32.45
N GLU A 111 -7.23 29.64 33.15
CA GLU A 111 -6.87 28.31 32.67
C GLU A 111 -7.92 27.30 33.12
N SER A 112 -8.80 26.93 32.20
CA SER A 112 -9.67 25.78 32.38
C SER A 112 -8.82 24.51 32.37
N SER A 113 -8.54 23.97 33.56
CA SER A 113 -7.92 22.66 33.72
C SER A 113 -8.92 21.57 33.31
N CYS A 114 -9.12 21.40 32.01
CA CYS A 114 -9.81 20.22 31.49
C CYS A 114 -8.95 19.00 31.82
N GLN A 115 -9.47 18.06 32.60
CA GLN A 115 -8.79 16.79 32.83
C GLN A 115 -8.83 15.97 31.52
N PHE A 116 -7.82 16.15 30.68
CA PHE A 116 -7.65 15.51 29.36
C PHE A 116 -7.25 14.01 29.43
N PHE A 117 -7.44 13.33 30.56
CA PHE A 117 -6.92 11.97 30.77
C PHE A 117 -7.67 10.90 29.97
N ILE A 118 -8.98 11.05 29.76
CA ILE A 118 -9.80 10.05 29.05
C ILE A 118 -9.55 10.08 27.52
N TRP A 119 -8.98 11.17 27.01
CA TRP A 119 -8.86 11.41 25.58
C TRP A 119 -7.70 10.66 24.92
N ILE A 120 -6.59 10.45 25.64
CA ILE A 120 -5.41 9.77 25.09
C ILE A 120 -5.70 8.27 24.87
N ASP A 121 -6.35 7.62 25.84
CA ASP A 121 -6.61 6.18 25.81
C ASP A 121 -7.64 5.83 24.72
N ILE A 122 -8.68 6.65 24.57
CA ILE A 122 -9.69 6.46 23.51
C ILE A 122 -9.10 6.70 22.13
N LEU A 123 -8.29 7.75 21.96
CA LEU A 123 -7.65 8.04 20.67
C LEU A 123 -6.67 6.91 20.30
N GLN A 124 -5.89 6.43 21.27
CA GLN A 124 -4.97 5.32 21.10
C GLN A 124 -5.71 4.02 20.74
N LEU A 125 -6.86 3.76 21.36
CA LEU A 125 -7.70 2.60 21.05
C LEU A 125 -8.36 2.69 19.66
N ILE A 126 -8.73 3.90 19.21
CA ILE A 126 -9.22 4.13 17.85
C ILE A 126 -8.09 3.95 16.84
N GLU A 127 -6.91 4.49 17.11
CA GLU A 127 -5.72 4.36 16.26
C GLU A 127 -5.32 2.88 16.12
N GLU A 128 -5.32 2.12 17.23
CA GLU A 128 -5.06 0.68 17.23
C GLU A 128 -6.11 -0.10 16.43
N LYS A 129 -7.40 0.25 16.56
CA LYS A 129 -8.48 -0.36 15.75
C LYS A 129 -8.40 -0.02 14.27
N PHE A 130 -7.94 1.18 13.90
CA PHE A 130 -7.73 1.55 12.50
C PHE A 130 -6.53 0.82 11.91
N ILE A 131 -5.40 0.82 12.61
CA ILE A 131 -4.17 0.12 12.20
C ILE A 131 -4.44 -1.38 12.03
N THR A 132 -5.14 -2.02 12.97
CA THR A 132 -5.49 -3.44 12.88
C THR A 132 -6.41 -3.75 11.70
N ARG A 133 -7.39 -2.88 11.40
CA ARG A 133 -8.24 -3.05 10.21
C ARG A 133 -7.47 -2.92 8.91
N GLU A 134 -6.60 -1.92 8.78
CA GLU A 134 -5.77 -1.76 7.58
C GLU A 134 -4.77 -2.93 7.41
N ASN A 135 -4.16 -3.39 8.49
CA ASN A 135 -3.26 -4.56 8.45
C ASN A 135 -4.01 -5.84 8.05
N ALA A 136 -5.24 -6.03 8.52
CA ALA A 136 -6.08 -7.15 8.10
C ALA A 136 -6.50 -7.06 6.62
N VAL A 137 -6.64 -5.86 6.05
CA VAL A 137 -6.88 -5.68 4.62
C VAL A 137 -5.62 -6.05 3.83
N ARG A 138 -4.44 -5.57 4.24
CA ARG A 138 -3.17 -5.92 3.57
C ARG A 138 -2.88 -7.42 3.57
N HIS A 139 -3.07 -8.10 4.69
CA HIS A 139 -2.89 -9.55 4.74
C HIS A 139 -3.80 -10.28 3.76
N ARG A 140 -5.04 -9.80 3.53
CA ARG A 140 -5.94 -10.39 2.53
C ARG A 140 -5.47 -10.15 1.11
N GLU A 141 -4.92 -8.97 0.80
CA GLU A 141 -4.36 -8.67 -0.52
C GLU A 141 -3.14 -9.55 -0.81
N ASP A 142 -2.23 -9.70 0.16
CA ASP A 142 -1.05 -10.56 0.03
C ASP A 142 -1.43 -12.03 -0.20
N ASP A 143 -2.45 -12.52 0.53
CA ASP A 143 -2.99 -13.88 0.35
C ASP A 143 -3.62 -14.08 -1.05
N LEU A 144 -4.29 -13.06 -1.59
CA LEU A 144 -4.87 -13.11 -2.93
C LEU A 144 -3.79 -13.15 -4.01
N LEU A 145 -2.74 -12.31 -3.88
CA LEU A 145 -1.62 -12.30 -4.81
C LEU A 145 -0.90 -13.64 -4.83
N LEU A 146 -0.66 -14.25 -3.66
CA LEU A 146 -0.06 -15.58 -3.57
C LEU A 146 -0.88 -16.64 -4.33
N ARG A 147 -2.20 -16.60 -4.21
CA ARG A 147 -3.09 -17.51 -4.95
C ARG A 147 -3.02 -17.29 -6.46
N GLU A 148 -2.96 -16.04 -6.90
CA GLU A 148 -2.83 -15.70 -8.32
C GLU A 148 -1.51 -16.22 -8.90
N TYR A 149 -0.40 -16.05 -8.17
CA TYR A 149 0.89 -16.62 -8.54
C TYR A 149 0.88 -18.15 -8.62
N GLU A 150 0.20 -18.83 -7.70
CA GLU A 150 0.06 -20.29 -7.74
C GLU A 150 -0.75 -20.78 -8.94
N VAL A 151 -1.77 -20.04 -9.35
CA VAL A 151 -2.58 -20.34 -10.54
C VAL A 151 -1.73 -20.17 -11.80
N LEU A 152 -1.06 -19.04 -11.95
CA LEU A 152 -0.16 -18.78 -13.09
C LEU A 152 0.92 -19.86 -13.21
N ARG A 153 1.51 -20.27 -12.09
CA ARG A 153 2.51 -21.35 -12.07
C ARG A 153 1.94 -22.70 -12.53
N LYS A 154 0.65 -22.97 -12.31
CA LYS A 154 -0.02 -24.17 -12.81
C LYS A 154 -0.32 -24.05 -14.31
N GLU A 155 -0.73 -22.88 -14.77
CA GLU A 155 -0.98 -22.60 -16.19
C GLU A 155 0.30 -22.78 -17.02
N ASP A 156 1.43 -22.23 -16.59
CA ASP A 156 2.72 -22.40 -17.27
C ASP A 156 3.10 -23.89 -17.43
N LYS A 157 2.86 -24.69 -16.38
CA LYS A 157 3.12 -26.14 -16.42
C LYS A 157 2.17 -26.88 -17.38
N LEU A 158 0.94 -26.41 -17.53
CA LEU A 158 -0.01 -26.99 -18.48
C LEU A 158 0.39 -26.65 -19.91
N ILE A 159 0.76 -25.39 -20.17
CA ILE A 159 1.27 -24.93 -21.48
C ILE A 159 2.51 -25.76 -21.89
N GLN A 160 3.43 -25.97 -20.95
CA GLN A 160 4.61 -26.78 -21.22
C GLN A 160 4.26 -28.22 -21.60
N ARG A 161 3.31 -28.85 -20.89
CA ARG A 161 2.82 -30.20 -21.22
C ARG A 161 2.11 -30.25 -22.57
N GLU A 162 1.33 -29.23 -22.92
CA GLU A 162 0.63 -29.15 -24.19
C GLU A 162 1.62 -29.04 -25.35
N ASN A 163 2.68 -28.23 -25.20
CA ASN A 163 3.75 -28.14 -26.19
C ASN A 163 4.48 -29.48 -26.36
N ASP A 164 4.79 -30.18 -25.27
CA ASP A 164 5.43 -31.50 -25.32
C ASP A 164 4.54 -32.54 -26.04
N LEU A 165 3.22 -32.51 -25.78
CA LEU A 165 2.24 -33.38 -26.45
C LEU A 165 2.13 -33.08 -27.95
N ASN A 166 2.12 -31.80 -28.34
CA ASN A 166 2.09 -31.40 -29.74
C ASN A 166 3.34 -31.88 -30.49
N ILE A 167 4.52 -31.77 -29.88
CA ILE A 167 5.77 -32.30 -30.45
C ILE A 167 5.68 -33.82 -30.66
N GLN A 168 5.16 -34.55 -29.66
CA GLN A 168 4.96 -36.00 -29.78
C GLN A 168 3.97 -36.36 -30.89
N GLU A 169 2.87 -35.63 -31.03
CA GLU A 169 1.89 -35.87 -32.11
C GLU A 169 2.52 -35.65 -33.50
N GLU A 170 3.32 -34.58 -33.67
CA GLU A 170 4.03 -34.31 -34.91
C GLU A 170 5.06 -35.40 -35.25
N GLU A 171 5.79 -35.92 -34.27
CA GLU A 171 6.72 -37.04 -34.46
C GLU A 171 6.01 -38.32 -34.90
N VAL A 172 4.86 -38.63 -34.28
CA VAL A 172 4.05 -39.79 -34.67
C VAL A 172 3.53 -39.63 -36.09
N ARG A 173 3.04 -38.43 -36.46
CA ARG A 173 2.61 -38.14 -37.84
C ARG A 173 3.75 -38.34 -38.84
N ARG A 174 4.96 -37.86 -38.54
CA ARG A 174 6.15 -38.08 -39.38
C ARG A 174 6.45 -39.56 -39.56
N ARG A 175 6.49 -40.34 -38.47
CA ARG A 175 6.72 -41.80 -38.52
C ARG A 175 5.67 -42.52 -39.37
N VAL A 176 4.40 -42.13 -39.30
CA VAL A 176 3.33 -42.71 -40.13
C VAL A 176 3.55 -42.41 -41.62
N VAL A 177 4.00 -41.20 -41.96
CA VAL A 177 4.31 -40.82 -43.35
C VAL A 177 5.53 -41.59 -43.87
N GLU A 178 6.61 -41.66 -43.09
CA GLU A 178 7.82 -42.43 -43.44
C GLU A 178 7.51 -43.92 -43.67
N ASN A 179 6.72 -44.53 -42.77
CA ASN A 179 6.28 -45.92 -42.92
C ASN A 179 5.42 -46.14 -44.16
N ARG A 180 4.56 -45.16 -44.53
CA ARG A 180 3.79 -45.22 -45.79
C ARG A 180 4.70 -45.12 -47.01
N CYS A 181 5.65 -44.18 -47.04
CA CYS A 181 6.60 -44.05 -48.14
C CYS A 181 7.49 -45.29 -48.28
N GLY A 182 7.96 -45.86 -47.17
CA GLY A 182 8.75 -47.09 -47.16
C GLY A 182 7.99 -48.27 -47.80
N ARG A 183 6.69 -48.44 -47.47
CA ARG A 183 5.85 -49.47 -48.11
C ARG A 183 5.72 -49.26 -49.62
N ILE A 184 5.53 -48.02 -50.07
CA ILE A 184 5.40 -47.70 -51.50
C ILE A 184 6.72 -47.98 -52.25
N LEU A 185 7.86 -47.59 -51.68
CA LEU A 185 9.19 -47.85 -52.25
C LEU A 185 9.48 -49.35 -52.35
N LEU A 186 9.11 -50.15 -51.34
CA LEU A 186 9.28 -51.60 -51.36
C LEU A 186 8.46 -52.24 -52.49
N CYS A 187 7.22 -51.78 -52.70
CA CYS A 187 6.38 -52.23 -53.80
C CYS A 187 6.97 -51.88 -55.17
N LEU A 188 7.46 -50.65 -55.37
CA LEU A 188 8.12 -50.24 -56.61
C LEU A 188 9.39 -51.05 -56.89
N TYR A 189 10.20 -51.31 -55.87
CA TYR A 189 11.40 -52.14 -55.99
C TYR A 189 11.07 -53.58 -56.43
N TRP A 190 10.02 -54.18 -55.85
CA TRP A 190 9.52 -55.49 -56.26
C TRP A 190 9.04 -55.50 -57.72
N ILE A 191 8.29 -54.48 -58.14
CA ILE A 191 7.82 -54.33 -59.52
C ILE A 191 9.01 -54.21 -60.49
N CYS A 192 9.99 -53.34 -60.20
CA CYS A 192 11.19 -53.18 -61.01
C CYS A 192 12.01 -54.49 -61.08
N SER A 193 12.18 -55.20 -59.97
CA SER A 193 12.89 -56.49 -59.95
C SER A 193 12.21 -57.52 -60.84
N ILE A 194 10.88 -57.62 -60.79
CA ILE A 194 10.10 -58.52 -61.66
C ILE A 194 10.32 -58.16 -63.14
N VAL A 195 10.20 -56.88 -63.50
CA VAL A 195 10.38 -56.42 -64.89
C VAL A 195 11.79 -56.74 -65.42
N ILE A 196 12.83 -56.54 -64.59
CA ILE A 196 14.21 -56.84 -64.97
C ILE A 196 14.42 -58.35 -65.18
N VAL A 197 13.90 -59.20 -64.29
CA VAL A 197 14.03 -60.66 -64.41
C VAL A 197 13.31 -61.18 -65.66
N PHE A 198 12.10 -60.71 -65.94
CA PHE A 198 11.38 -61.11 -67.16
C PHE A 198 12.01 -60.55 -68.44
N GLY A 199 12.58 -59.34 -68.39
CA GLY A 199 13.27 -58.74 -69.53
C GLY A 199 14.65 -59.36 -69.85
N LEU A 200 15.25 -60.12 -68.93
CA LEU A 200 16.52 -60.81 -69.14
C LEU A 200 16.37 -62.24 -69.67
N PHE A 201 15.15 -62.79 -69.66
CA PHE A 201 14.81 -64.15 -70.06
C PHE A 201 14.02 -64.24 -71.38
N GLY A 202 13.78 -63.11 -72.07
CA GLY A 202 13.19 -63.04 -73.40
C GLY A 202 14.16 -62.39 -74.39
#